data_AF-A0A8B0SNL9-F1
#
_entry.id   AF-A0A8B0SNL9-F1
#
_cell.length_a   1.000
_cell.length_b   1.000
_cell.length_c   1.000
_cell.angle_alpha   90.00
_cell.angle_beta   90.00
_cell.angle_gamma   90.00
#
_symmetry.space_group_name_H-M   'P 1'
#
loop_
_entity.id
_entity.type
_entity.pdbx_description
1 polymer ?
#
loop_
_entity_poly.entity_id
_entity_poly.type
_entity_poly.pdbx_seq_one_letter_code
_entity_poly.pdbx_strand_id
1 'polypeptide(L)' 'MPAKLTKTCQRCKTTKALDEFFHNSTKPDFHNGICKICQKTVNQQRHTQQSSDQ' A
#
# COMPACT_ATOMS: atom_id res chain seq x y z
N MET A 1 19.38 8.31 -16.80
CA MET A 1 18.11 8.44 -16.04
C MET A 1 17.81 7.06 -15.46
N PRO A 2 17.88 6.84 -14.13
CA PRO A 2 17.55 5.51 -13.59
C PRO A 2 16.07 5.23 -13.91
N ALA A 3 15.80 4.06 -14.49
CA ALA A 3 14.44 3.62 -14.73
C ALA A 3 13.70 3.59 -13.39
N LYS A 4 12.71 4.45 -13.21
CA LYS A 4 11.86 4.41 -12.01
C LYS A 4 11.14 3.07 -12.00
N LEU A 5 11.40 2.24 -10.99
CA LEU A 5 10.63 1.01 -10.81
C LEU A 5 9.18 1.41 -10.51
N THR A 6 8.26 0.93 -11.33
CA THR A 6 6.83 1.12 -11.17
C THR A 6 6.14 -0.19 -10.84
N LYS A 7 5.06 -0.13 -10.06
CA LYS A 7 4.21 -1.26 -9.69
C LYS A 7 2.74 -0.88 -9.79
N THR A 8 1.91 -1.85 -10.18
CA THR A 8 0.46 -1.67 -10.25
C THR A 8 -0.19 -1.96 -8.90
N CYS A 9 -0.92 -0.98 -8.38
CA CYS A 9 -1.68 -1.14 -7.14
C CYS A 9 -2.81 -2.15 -7.32
N GLN A 10 -2.88 -3.17 -6.46
CA GLN A 10 -3.92 -4.20 -6.54
C GLN A 10 -5.33 -3.68 -6.18
N ARG A 11 -5.44 -2.53 -5.49
CA ARG A 11 -6.72 -1.95 -5.05
C ARG A 11 -7.28 -0.93 -6.03
N CYS A 12 -6.49 0.08 -6.42
CA CYS A 12 -6.92 1.11 -7.37
C CYS A 12 -6.55 0.80 -8.83
N LYS A 13 -5.84 -0.30 -9.10
CA LYS A 13 -5.39 -0.75 -10.42
C LYS A 13 -4.56 0.28 -11.21
N THR A 14 -3.94 1.24 -10.51
CA THR A 14 -3.09 2.27 -11.11
C THR A 14 -1.62 1.89 -11.03
N THR A 15 -0.88 2.08 -12.12
CA THR A 15 0.58 1.97 -12.15
C THR A 15 1.19 3.20 -11.50
N LYS A 16 1.99 2.97 -10.46
CA LYS A 16 2.62 4.01 -9.63
C LYS A 16 4.08 3.67 -9.40
N ALA A 17 4.91 4.64 -9.05
CA ALA A 17 6.30 4.36 -8.73
C ALA A 17 6.41 3.62 -7.38
N LEU A 18 7.44 2.77 -7.20
CA LEU A 18 7.62 1.96 -5.98
C LEU A 18 7.72 2.80 -4.70
N ASP A 19 8.20 4.04 -4.81
CA ASP A 19 8.21 5.04 -3.74
C ASP A 19 6.81 5.42 -3.25
N GLU A 20 5.78 5.25 -4.07
CA GLU A 20 4.36 5.39 -3.70
C GLU A 20 3.81 4.15 -2.97
N PHE A 21 4.60 3.10 -2.76
CA PHE A 21 4.22 1.93 -1.98
C PHE A 21 4.95 1.93 -0.63
N PHE A 22 4.31 1.37 0.40
CA PHE A 22 4.98 1.21 1.70
C PHE A 22 5.99 0.08 1.62
N HIS A 23 7.18 0.32 2.18
CA HIS A 23 8.19 -0.71 2.33
C HIS A 23 7.70 -1.77 3.32
N ASN A 24 7.79 -3.03 2.93
CA ASN A 24 7.37 -4.16 3.73
C ASN A 24 8.31 -5.34 3.50
N SER A 25 9.23 -5.55 4.44
CA SER A 25 10.21 -6.64 4.42
C SER A 25 9.60 -8.04 4.53
N THR A 26 8.31 -8.16 4.86
CA THR A 26 7.59 -9.45 4.86
C THR A 26 7.21 -9.91 3.45
N LYS A 27 7.34 -9.05 2.43
CA LYS A 27 7.02 -9.36 1.04
C LYS A 27 8.28 -9.60 0.23
N PRO A 28 8.25 -10.51 -0.77
CA PRO A 28 9.42 -10.82 -1.59
C PRO A 28 9.94 -9.61 -2.39
N ASP A 29 9.05 -8.68 -2.74
CA ASP A 29 9.38 -7.44 -3.44
C ASP A 29 9.65 -6.26 -2.50
N PHE A 30 9.72 -6.51 -1.18
CA PHE A 30 9.92 -5.51 -0.13
C PHE A 30 8.93 -4.33 -0.14
N HIS A 31 7.80 -4.45 -0.84
CA HIS A 31 6.79 -3.41 -0.97
C HIS A 31 5.38 -3.99 -0.83
N ASN A 32 4.45 -3.19 -0.30
CA ASN A 32 3.05 -3.61 -0.22
C ASN A 32 2.42 -3.81 -1.60
N GLY A 33 1.37 -4.64 -1.66
CA GLY A 33 0.56 -4.83 -2.87
C GLY A 33 -0.30 -3.62 -3.24
N ILE A 34 -0.47 -2.68 -2.32
CA ILE A 34 -1.29 -1.47 -2.50
C ILE A 34 -0.48 -0.21 -2.27
N CYS A 35 -0.86 0.88 -2.94
CA CYS A 35 -0.19 2.17 -2.80
C CYS A 35 -0.46 2.80 -1.42
N LYS A 36 0.36 3.78 -1.04
CA LYS A 36 0.26 4.52 0.23
C LYS A 36 -1.13 5.14 0.43
N ILE A 37 -1.76 5.62 -0.64
CA ILE A 37 -3.11 6.19 -0.60
C ILE A 37 -4.13 5.12 -0.19
N CYS A 38 -4.17 4.00 -0.91
CA CYS A 38 -5.04 2.88 -0.58
C CYS A 38 -4.78 2.31 0.81
N GLN A 39 -3.51 2.24 1.23
CA GLN A 39 -3.14 1.79 2.57
C GLN A 39 -3.66 2.73 3.66
N LYS A 40 -3.64 4.06 3.45
CA LYS A 40 -4.23 5.01 4.40
C LYS A 40 -5.72 4.75 4.60
N THR A 41 -6.47 4.50 3.51
CA THR A 41 -7.90 4.16 3.60
C THR A 41 -8.13 2.87 4.39
N VAL A 42 -7.31 1.83 4.16
CA VAL A 42 -7.41 0.55 4.90
C VAL A 42 -7.11 0.76 6.38
N ASN A 43 -6.05 1.50 6.70
CA ASN A 43 -5.66 1.76 8.08
C ASN A 43 -6.73 2.56 8.82
N GLN A 44 -7.32 3.58 8.18
CA GLN A 44 -8.43 4.34 8.73
C GLN A 44 -9.66 3.46 9.00
N GLN A 45 -10.04 2.60 8.04
CA GLN A 45 -11.13 1.62 8.23
C GLN A 45 -10.87 0.69 9.41
N ARG A 46 -9.62 0.24 9.59
CA ARG A 46 -9.23 -0.63 10.71
C ARG A 46 -9.36 0.09 12.07
N HIS A 47 -8.96 1.35 12.16
CA HIS A 47 -9.10 2.14 13.38
C HIS A 47 -10.58 2.36 13.77
N THR A 48 -11.47 2.57 12.80
CA THR A 48 -12.90 2.75 13.08
C THR A 48 -13.63 1.44 13.41
N GLN A 49 -13.10 0.29 13.01
CA GLN A 49 -13.69 -1.02 13.32
C GLN A 49 -13.21 -1.60 14.67
N GLN A 50 -12.15 -1.03 15.26
CA GLN A 50 -11.58 -1.50 16.54
C GLN A 50 -12.29 -0.94 17.79
N SER A 51 -13.34 -0.14 17.64
CA SER A 51 -14.12 0.42 18.75
C SER A 51 -15.48 -0.27 18.98
N SER A 52 -15.68 -1.49 18.46
CA SER A 52 -16.93 -2.26 18.67
C SER A 52 -16.71 -3.70 19.18
N ASP A 53 -15.51 -4.04 19.62
CA ASP A 53 -15.23 -5.32 20.30
C ASP A 53 -14.42 -5.06 21.58
N GLN A 54 -15.04 -4.39 22.56
CA GLN A 54 -14.71 -4.56 23.98
C GLN A 54 -15.90 -4.20 24.87
#